data_AF-A0A1H5HSG0-F1
#
_entry.id   AF-A0A1H5HSG0-F1
#
_cell.length_a   1.000
_cell.length_b   1.000
_cell.length_c   1.000
_cell.angle_alpha   90.00
_cell.angle_beta   90.00
_cell.angle_gamma   90.00
#
_symmetry.space_group_name_H-M   'P 1'
#
loop_
_entity.id
_entity.type
_entity.pdbx_description
1 polymer ?
#
loop_
_entity_poly.entity_id
_entity_poly.type
_entity_poly.pdbx_seq_one_letter_code
_entity_poly.pdbx_strand_id
1 'polypeptide(L)'
;MRRIVRAPWELLKRAFGWLVLFELRNKVLLAPTALRLRRLETAETRRLSACTAEAPAALVATVIATHRRPDQLRAAVRSALAQTVRDQVVVVVDDGAGLTELPDDPRLFAVSLARNTGVAGVVRNVGIRLTRSRYVAFLDDDNLWEPDHLERSLAVLEAPGGPDGVYTALRRVLPDGTERDVLSVPFDRRRAARESFLDTNAFVARRTPGLRFSRLRRTPEVLPREDWELVFRYSRGHRVRHVPHATVRYLVNPESFYTTWSG
;
A
#
# COMPACT_ATOMS: atom_id res chain seq x y z
N MET A 1 41.75 -4.39 -1.11
CA MET A 1 40.63 -3.83 -1.93
C MET A 1 39.25 -3.78 -1.25
N ARG A 2 38.90 -4.62 -0.25
CA ARG A 2 37.55 -4.62 0.38
C ARG A 2 37.31 -3.53 1.47
N ARG A 3 38.35 -2.89 2.01
CA ARG A 3 38.23 -1.85 3.07
C ARG A 3 37.95 -0.44 2.54
N ILE A 4 38.41 -0.11 1.32
CA ILE A 4 38.37 1.26 0.77
C ILE A 4 36.96 1.65 0.27
N VAL A 5 36.13 0.68 -0.14
CA VAL A 5 34.76 0.93 -0.62
C VAL A 5 33.74 1.10 0.54
N ARG A 6 34.10 0.70 1.77
CA ARG A 6 33.18 0.78 2.93
C ARG A 6 32.99 2.20 3.45
N ALA A 7 34.06 2.99 3.53
CA ALA A 7 33.98 4.34 4.10
C ALA A 7 33.06 5.30 3.31
N PRO A 8 33.12 5.37 1.96
CA PRO A 8 32.19 6.18 1.18
C PRO A 8 30.74 5.69 1.30
N TRP A 9 30.52 4.38 1.34
CA TRP A 9 29.19 3.78 1.45
C TRP A 9 28.53 4.08 2.81
N GLU A 10 29.27 3.99 3.91
CA GLU A 10 28.76 4.34 5.24
C GLU A 10 28.48 5.85 5.37
N LEU A 11 29.30 6.69 4.74
CA LEU A 11 29.10 8.14 4.71
C LEU A 11 27.84 8.52 3.92
N LEU A 12 27.62 7.88 2.77
CA LEU A 12 26.38 8.01 2.00
C LEU A 12 25.15 7.53 2.77
N LYS A 13 25.23 6.40 3.51
CA LYS A 13 24.12 5.91 4.34
C LYS A 13 23.74 6.91 5.43
N ARG A 14 24.73 7.49 6.10
CA ARG A 14 24.51 8.51 7.13
C ARG A 14 23.85 9.76 6.53
N ALA A 15 24.32 10.20 5.37
CA ALA A 15 23.83 11.40 4.69
C ALA A 15 22.41 11.25 4.13
N PHE A 16 22.12 10.16 3.41
CA PHE A 16 20.89 10.02 2.63
C PHE A 16 19.88 9.02 3.19
N GLY A 17 20.28 8.20 4.16
CA GLY A 17 19.50 7.08 4.65
C GLY A 17 19.61 5.85 3.74
N TRP A 18 19.43 4.67 4.34
CA TRP A 18 19.64 3.41 3.61
C TRP A 18 18.57 3.16 2.54
N LEU A 19 17.36 3.68 2.77
CA LEU A 19 16.25 3.62 1.83
C LEU A 19 16.64 4.19 0.46
N VAL A 20 17.16 5.42 0.43
CA VAL A 20 17.46 6.15 -0.81
C VAL A 20 18.52 5.43 -1.63
N LEU A 21 19.56 4.92 -0.97
CA LEU A 21 20.66 4.24 -1.64
C LEU A 21 20.24 2.90 -2.24
N PHE A 22 19.50 2.08 -1.50
CA PHE A 22 19.00 0.81 -2.03
C PHE A 22 17.97 1.02 -3.14
N GLU A 23 17.06 1.97 -2.97
CA GLU A 23 16.06 2.30 -3.98
C GLU A 23 16.73 2.67 -5.31
N LEU A 24 17.75 3.52 -5.29
CA LEU A 24 18.49 3.91 -6.48
C LEU A 24 19.20 2.72 -7.12
N ARG A 25 19.95 1.95 -6.32
CA ARG A 25 20.65 0.74 -6.79
C ARG A 25 19.68 -0.23 -7.47
N ASN A 26 18.58 -0.54 -6.80
CA ASN A 26 17.60 -1.51 -7.29
C ASN A 26 16.91 -1.02 -8.56
N LYS A 27 16.58 0.28 -8.65
CA LYS A 27 15.97 0.86 -9.85
C LYS A 27 16.90 0.83 -11.07
N VAL A 28 18.21 1.02 -10.87
CA VAL A 28 19.20 0.90 -11.95
C VAL A 28 19.36 -0.56 -12.38
N LEU A 29 19.62 -1.47 -11.44
CA LEU A 29 19.90 -2.88 -11.75
C LEU A 29 18.67 -3.63 -12.31
N LEU A 30 17.46 -3.25 -11.89
CA LEU A 30 16.22 -3.94 -12.24
C LEU A 30 15.35 -3.15 -13.23
N ALA A 31 15.91 -2.13 -13.89
CA ALA A 31 15.18 -1.30 -14.86
C ALA A 31 14.50 -2.12 -15.97
N PRO A 32 15.14 -3.13 -16.60
CA PRO A 32 14.49 -3.94 -17.64
C PRO A 32 13.25 -4.67 -17.12
N THR A 33 13.33 -5.24 -15.92
CA THR A 33 12.21 -5.90 -15.23
C THR A 33 11.07 -4.92 -14.96
N ALA A 34 11.39 -3.73 -14.45
CA ALA A 34 10.40 -2.68 -14.19
C ALA A 34 9.66 -2.23 -15.47
N LEU A 35 10.37 -2.14 -16.60
CA LEU A 35 9.77 -1.79 -17.89
C LEU A 35 8.83 -2.89 -18.40
N ARG A 36 9.22 -4.16 -18.29
CA ARG A 36 8.37 -5.31 -18.66
C ARG A 36 7.08 -5.31 -17.84
N LEU A 37 7.20 -5.14 -16.52
CA LEU A 37 6.05 -5.09 -15.62
C LEU A 37 5.16 -3.87 -15.86
N ARG A 38 5.72 -2.72 -16.28
CA ARG A 38 4.92 -1.55 -16.68
C ARG A 38 4.08 -1.83 -17.93
N ARG A 39 4.63 -2.56 -18.91
CA ARG A 39 3.89 -2.96 -20.11
C ARG A 39 2.75 -3.91 -19.74
N LEU A 40 3.02 -4.90 -18.89
CA LEU A 40 2.00 -5.82 -18.36
C LEU A 40 0.90 -5.04 -17.63
N GLU A 41 1.25 -4.21 -16.65
CA GLU A 41 0.31 -3.37 -15.89
C GLU A 41 -0.60 -2.56 -16.82
N THR A 42 -0.02 -1.98 -17.87
CA THR A 42 -0.77 -1.17 -18.85
C THR A 42 -1.69 -2.01 -19.72
N ALA A 43 -1.24 -3.19 -20.15
CA ALA A 43 -2.06 -4.11 -20.93
C ALA A 43 -3.25 -4.63 -20.10
N GLU A 44 -3.00 -5.05 -18.85
CA GLU A 44 -4.06 -5.52 -17.94
C GLU A 44 -5.06 -4.41 -17.64
N THR A 45 -4.59 -3.20 -17.33
CA THR A 45 -5.48 -2.06 -17.08
C THR A 45 -6.39 -1.81 -18.30
N ARG A 46 -5.83 -1.81 -19.52
CA ARG A 46 -6.62 -1.60 -20.75
C ARG A 46 -7.64 -2.71 -20.98
N ARG A 47 -7.22 -3.97 -20.82
CA ARG A 47 -8.10 -5.15 -20.96
C ARG A 47 -9.27 -5.06 -20.00
N LEU A 48 -9.00 -4.79 -18.72
CA LEU A 48 -10.01 -4.74 -17.67
C LEU A 48 -10.92 -3.51 -17.79
N SER A 49 -10.37 -2.35 -18.14
CA SER A 49 -11.17 -1.14 -18.34
C SER A 49 -12.09 -1.23 -19.56
N ALA A 50 -11.74 -2.05 -20.56
CA ALA A 50 -12.59 -2.27 -21.74
C ALA A 50 -13.86 -3.09 -21.43
N CYS A 51 -13.88 -3.81 -20.31
CA CYS A 51 -15.04 -4.60 -19.87
C CYS A 51 -16.06 -3.78 -19.05
N THR A 52 -15.75 -2.51 -18.76
CA THR A 52 -16.60 -1.62 -17.95
C THR A 52 -16.93 -0.36 -18.74
N ALA A 53 -18.21 0.03 -18.79
CA ALA A 53 -18.62 1.26 -19.48
C ALA A 53 -17.96 2.51 -18.87
N GLU A 54 -17.86 2.57 -17.54
CA GLU A 54 -17.19 3.63 -16.81
C GLU A 54 -16.34 3.08 -15.67
N ALA A 55 -15.26 3.79 -15.34
CA ALA A 55 -14.39 3.44 -14.23
C ALA A 55 -15.06 3.81 -12.89
N PRO A 56 -15.12 2.90 -11.89
CA PRO A 56 -15.72 3.18 -10.60
C PRO A 56 -15.13 4.43 -9.95
N ALA A 57 -16.01 5.30 -9.45
CA ALA A 57 -15.66 6.58 -8.88
C ALA A 57 -16.53 6.89 -7.65
N ALA A 58 -15.88 7.41 -6.62
CA ALA A 58 -16.46 7.85 -5.36
C ALA A 58 -15.50 8.87 -4.71
N LEU A 59 -15.81 9.35 -3.52
CA LEU A 59 -14.85 10.15 -2.74
C LEU A 59 -13.55 9.39 -2.48
N VAL A 60 -13.63 8.11 -2.10
CA VAL A 60 -12.47 7.25 -1.82
C VAL A 60 -12.60 5.87 -2.46
N ALA A 61 -11.48 5.35 -2.97
CA ALA A 61 -11.38 3.96 -3.42
C ALA A 61 -10.43 3.17 -2.53
N THR A 62 -10.89 2.04 -2.00
CA THR A 62 -10.06 1.07 -1.28
C THR A 62 -9.54 0.02 -2.26
N VAL A 63 -8.23 -0.07 -2.43
CA VAL A 63 -7.59 -1.05 -3.32
C VAL A 63 -7.11 -2.24 -2.51
N ILE A 64 -7.60 -3.44 -2.84
CA ILE A 64 -7.22 -4.71 -2.22
C ILE A 64 -6.55 -5.60 -3.26
N ALA A 65 -5.29 -5.97 -3.03
CA ALA A 65 -4.59 -6.94 -3.84
C ALA A 65 -4.66 -8.31 -3.16
N THR A 66 -4.89 -9.37 -3.94
CA THR A 66 -5.05 -10.72 -3.39
C THR A 66 -4.43 -11.78 -4.27
N HIS A 67 -3.97 -12.88 -3.66
CA HIS A 67 -3.52 -14.07 -4.36
C HIS A 67 -3.69 -15.32 -3.48
N ARG A 68 -4.65 -16.19 -3.82
CA ARG A 68 -4.88 -17.48 -3.15
C ARG A 68 -5.17 -17.38 -1.64
N ARG A 69 -5.96 -16.39 -1.22
CA ARG A 69 -6.35 -16.16 0.19
C ARG A 69 -7.85 -15.87 0.32
N PRO A 70 -8.73 -16.83 -0.02
CA PRO A 70 -10.16 -16.56 -0.14
C PRO A 70 -10.81 -16.13 1.18
N ASP A 71 -10.41 -16.73 2.31
CA ASP A 71 -11.05 -16.48 3.61
C ASP A 71 -10.65 -15.11 4.15
N GLN A 72 -9.36 -14.81 4.07
CA GLN A 72 -8.81 -13.54 4.50
C GLN A 72 -9.37 -12.41 3.62
N LEU A 73 -9.38 -12.59 2.30
CA LEU A 73 -9.96 -11.62 1.37
C LEU A 73 -11.42 -11.30 1.70
N ARG A 74 -12.25 -12.32 1.98
CA ARG A 74 -13.65 -12.11 2.36
C ARG A 74 -13.76 -11.27 3.64
N ALA A 75 -12.89 -11.48 4.62
CA ALA A 75 -12.86 -10.69 5.84
C ALA A 75 -12.41 -9.23 5.57
N ALA A 76 -11.33 -9.04 4.80
CA ALA A 76 -10.82 -7.73 4.41
C ALA A 76 -11.89 -6.91 3.65
N VAL A 77 -12.53 -7.52 2.64
CA VAL A 77 -13.61 -6.88 1.86
C VAL A 77 -14.78 -6.48 2.76
N ARG A 78 -15.22 -7.35 3.67
CA ARG A 78 -16.28 -7.01 4.63
C ARG A 78 -15.90 -5.82 5.50
N SER A 79 -14.66 -5.76 5.99
CA SER A 79 -14.19 -4.63 6.82
C SER A 79 -14.14 -3.30 6.05
N ALA A 80 -13.77 -3.34 4.76
CA ALA A 80 -13.78 -2.17 3.89
C ALA A 80 -15.21 -1.69 3.57
N LEU A 81 -16.12 -2.63 3.26
CA LEU A 81 -17.53 -2.30 2.98
C LEU A 81 -18.30 -1.80 4.22
N ALA A 82 -17.86 -2.19 5.42
CA ALA A 82 -18.44 -1.80 6.71
C ALA A 82 -17.99 -0.41 7.22
N GLN A 83 -17.16 0.32 6.48
CA GLN A 83 -16.76 1.67 6.89
C GLN A 83 -17.96 2.62 6.99
N THR A 84 -17.89 3.58 7.92
CA THR A 84 -18.93 4.60 8.12
C THR A 84 -19.10 5.50 6.90
N VAL A 85 -18.02 5.73 6.14
CA VAL A 85 -18.03 6.46 4.86
C VAL A 85 -18.72 5.64 3.78
N ARG A 86 -19.85 6.15 3.27
CA ARG A 86 -20.67 5.48 2.24
C ARG A 86 -20.30 5.85 0.81
N ASP A 87 -19.77 7.05 0.60
CA ASP A 87 -19.21 7.50 -0.68
C ASP A 87 -17.84 6.86 -0.92
N GLN A 88 -17.84 5.55 -1.13
CA GLN A 88 -16.65 4.75 -1.39
C GLN A 88 -16.90 3.65 -2.41
N VAL A 89 -15.81 3.19 -3.01
CA VAL A 89 -15.77 1.94 -3.79
C VAL A 89 -14.63 1.06 -3.29
N VAL A 90 -14.82 -0.26 -3.33
CA VAL A 90 -13.79 -1.26 -3.02
C VAL A 90 -13.38 -1.93 -4.32
N VAL A 91 -12.09 -1.86 -4.66
CA VAL A 91 -11.52 -2.43 -5.88
C VAL A 91 -10.61 -3.59 -5.50
N VAL A 92 -11.09 -4.81 -5.72
CA VAL A 92 -10.33 -6.05 -5.51
C VAL A 92 -9.64 -6.45 -6.81
N VAL A 93 -8.34 -6.71 -6.74
CA VAL A 93 -7.55 -7.19 -7.86
C VAL A 93 -6.85 -8.50 -7.47
N ASP A 94 -7.27 -9.60 -8.07
CA ASP A 94 -6.61 -10.90 -7.94
C ASP A 94 -5.42 -11.01 -8.91
N ASP A 95 -4.28 -11.47 -8.40
CA ASP A 95 -3.05 -11.71 -9.17
C ASP A 95 -3.11 -13.02 -9.98
N GLY A 96 -4.17 -13.20 -10.77
CA GLY A 96 -4.36 -14.29 -11.73
C GLY A 96 -4.50 -15.69 -11.13
N ALA A 97 -4.99 -15.82 -9.90
CA ALA A 97 -5.38 -17.09 -9.32
C ALA A 97 -6.87 -17.42 -9.52
N GLY A 98 -7.66 -16.43 -9.94
CA GLY A 98 -9.12 -16.48 -9.95
C GLY A 98 -9.71 -15.84 -8.69
N LEU A 99 -10.88 -15.23 -8.84
CA LEU A 99 -11.62 -14.66 -7.72
C LEU A 99 -12.42 -15.75 -7.00
N THR A 100 -12.47 -15.64 -5.67
CA THR A 100 -13.43 -16.38 -4.85
C THR A 100 -14.79 -15.70 -4.86
N GLU A 101 -15.79 -16.32 -4.24
CA GLU A 101 -17.09 -15.69 -4.01
C GLU A 101 -16.93 -14.54 -3.01
N LEU A 102 -17.33 -13.34 -3.43
CA LEU A 102 -17.28 -12.12 -2.64
C LEU A 102 -18.69 -11.62 -2.35
N PRO A 103 -18.90 -10.78 -1.30
CA PRO A 103 -20.20 -10.22 -1.01
C PRO A 103 -20.81 -9.49 -2.21
N ASP A 104 -22.12 -9.67 -2.43
CA ASP A 104 -22.88 -8.90 -3.41
C ASP A 104 -23.15 -7.49 -2.85
N ASP A 105 -22.33 -6.51 -3.26
CA ASP A 105 -22.45 -5.11 -2.85
C ASP A 105 -22.14 -4.21 -4.07
N PRO A 106 -23.00 -3.22 -4.39
CA PRO A 106 -22.80 -2.35 -5.56
C PRO A 106 -21.54 -1.48 -5.49
N ARG A 107 -20.92 -1.35 -4.31
CA ARG A 107 -19.65 -0.63 -4.12
C ARG A 107 -18.43 -1.51 -4.40
N LEU A 108 -18.60 -2.83 -4.58
CA LEU A 108 -17.52 -3.78 -4.78
C LEU A 108 -17.27 -4.06 -6.27
N PHE A 109 -16.04 -3.83 -6.70
CA PHE A 109 -15.56 -4.11 -8.05
C PHE A 109 -14.39 -5.08 -7.95
N ALA A 110 -14.58 -6.32 -8.40
CA ALA A 110 -13.55 -7.35 -8.34
C ALA A 110 -13.12 -7.77 -9.75
N VAL A 111 -11.82 -7.85 -9.97
CA VAL A 111 -11.21 -8.27 -11.23
C VAL A 111 -10.06 -9.24 -11.00
N SER A 112 -9.80 -10.09 -11.99
CA SER A 112 -8.62 -10.97 -12.00
C SER A 112 -7.71 -10.62 -13.17
N LEU A 113 -6.40 -10.53 -12.89
CA LEU A 113 -5.39 -10.37 -13.92
C LEU A 113 -5.31 -11.63 -14.79
N ALA A 114 -4.89 -11.49 -16.06
CA ALA A 114 -4.81 -12.64 -16.95
C ALA A 114 -3.76 -13.68 -16.54
N ARG A 115 -2.81 -13.30 -15.67
CA ARG A 115 -1.77 -14.15 -15.12
C ARG A 115 -1.17 -13.55 -13.86
N ASN A 116 -0.59 -14.42 -13.04
CA ASN A 116 0.20 -14.03 -11.88
C ASN A 116 1.42 -13.19 -12.29
N THR A 117 1.53 -12.00 -11.69
CA THR A 117 2.62 -11.05 -11.88
C THR A 117 3.77 -11.27 -10.90
N GLY A 118 3.47 -11.84 -9.73
CA GLY A 118 4.42 -12.08 -8.64
C GLY A 118 4.91 -10.80 -7.99
N VAL A 119 4.22 -9.68 -8.22
CA VAL A 119 4.59 -8.34 -7.74
C VAL A 119 3.33 -7.60 -7.28
N ALA A 120 3.06 -7.63 -5.97
CA ALA A 120 1.87 -7.02 -5.39
C ALA A 120 1.75 -5.51 -5.71
N GLY A 121 2.86 -4.78 -5.81
CA GLY A 121 2.85 -3.41 -6.33
C GLY A 121 2.26 -3.23 -7.73
N VAL A 122 2.41 -4.21 -8.64
CA VAL A 122 1.77 -4.18 -9.98
C VAL A 122 0.27 -4.37 -9.85
N VAL A 123 -0.16 -5.32 -9.02
CA VAL A 123 -1.58 -5.62 -8.75
C VAL A 123 -2.28 -4.40 -8.16
N ARG A 124 -1.70 -3.78 -7.14
CA ARG A 124 -2.22 -2.52 -6.55
C ARG A 124 -2.23 -1.36 -7.55
N ASN A 125 -1.21 -1.25 -8.40
CA ASN A 125 -1.21 -0.23 -9.46
C ASN A 125 -2.34 -0.41 -10.49
N VAL A 126 -2.69 -1.66 -10.83
CA VAL A 126 -3.87 -1.91 -11.67
C VAL A 126 -5.12 -1.42 -10.94
N GLY A 127 -5.30 -1.74 -9.66
CA GLY A 127 -6.43 -1.26 -8.85
C GLY A 127 -6.52 0.27 -8.79
N ILE A 128 -5.40 0.96 -8.55
CA ILE A 128 -5.33 2.44 -8.58
C ILE A 128 -5.81 2.99 -9.93
N ARG A 129 -5.46 2.33 -11.04
CA ARG A 129 -5.78 2.78 -12.40
C ARG A 129 -7.20 2.45 -12.86
N LEU A 130 -7.85 1.46 -12.23
CA LEU A 130 -9.22 1.07 -12.53
C LEU A 130 -10.28 1.98 -11.90
N THR A 131 -9.90 2.82 -10.94
CA THR A 131 -10.79 3.79 -10.31
C THR A 131 -10.40 5.23 -10.63
N ARG A 132 -11.39 6.13 -10.60
CA ARG A 132 -11.22 7.59 -10.71
C ARG A 132 -11.42 8.34 -9.39
N SER A 133 -11.60 7.64 -8.26
CA SER A 133 -11.88 8.26 -6.97
C SER A 133 -10.81 9.27 -6.55
N ARG A 134 -11.26 10.33 -5.87
CA ARG A 134 -10.40 11.46 -5.45
C ARG A 134 -9.32 11.02 -4.46
N TYR A 135 -9.68 10.16 -3.52
CA TYR A 135 -8.79 9.53 -2.57
C TYR A 135 -8.60 8.06 -2.88
N VAL A 136 -7.43 7.54 -2.54
CA VAL A 136 -7.12 6.11 -2.63
C VAL A 136 -6.57 5.63 -1.30
N ALA A 137 -7.11 4.53 -0.82
CA ALA A 137 -6.68 3.81 0.36
C ALA A 137 -6.27 2.38 -0.02
N PHE A 138 -5.51 1.72 0.82
CA PHE A 138 -4.98 0.38 0.54
C PHE A 138 -5.29 -0.55 1.71
N LEU A 139 -5.71 -1.76 1.40
CA LEU A 139 -5.93 -2.80 2.41
C LEU A 139 -5.42 -4.12 1.84
N ASP A 140 -4.54 -4.79 2.56
CA ASP A 140 -4.08 -6.13 2.21
C ASP A 140 -5.15 -7.15 2.56
N ASP A 141 -5.15 -8.26 1.83
CA ASP A 141 -6.17 -9.29 1.96
C ASP A 141 -6.14 -10.03 3.31
N ASP A 142 -5.12 -9.85 4.14
CA ASP A 142 -4.96 -10.45 5.47
C ASP A 142 -5.07 -9.46 6.64
N ASN A 143 -5.44 -8.20 6.37
CA ASN A 143 -5.64 -7.17 7.38
C ASN A 143 -7.10 -6.73 7.47
N LEU A 144 -7.45 -6.06 8.57
CA LEU A 144 -8.81 -5.56 8.80
C LEU A 144 -8.78 -4.09 9.22
N TRP A 145 -9.80 -3.33 8.83
CA TRP A 145 -10.04 -1.98 9.31
C TRP A 145 -11.09 -1.93 10.42
N GLU A 146 -10.89 -1.00 11.34
CA GLU A 146 -11.96 -0.53 12.22
C GLU A 146 -12.97 0.31 11.40
N PRO A 147 -14.26 0.34 11.77
CA PRO A 147 -15.32 0.99 10.97
C PRO A 147 -15.10 2.47 10.64
N ASP A 148 -14.26 3.16 11.41
CA ASP A 148 -14.02 4.60 11.33
C ASP A 148 -12.68 4.98 10.65
N HIS A 149 -11.95 4.02 10.05
CA HIS A 149 -10.66 4.28 9.40
C HIS A 149 -10.74 5.36 8.31
N LEU A 150 -11.69 5.20 7.37
CA LEU A 150 -11.87 6.16 6.28
C LEU A 150 -12.40 7.50 6.77
N GLU A 151 -13.33 7.51 7.73
CA GLU A 151 -13.91 8.73 8.30
C GLU A 151 -12.84 9.60 8.95
N ARG A 152 -12.01 9.01 9.82
CA ARG A 152 -10.92 9.74 10.49
C ARG A 152 -9.88 10.24 9.50
N SER A 153 -9.55 9.44 8.50
CA SER A 153 -8.57 9.82 7.48
C SER A 153 -9.08 10.97 6.61
N LEU A 154 -10.32 10.87 6.13
CA LEU A 154 -10.94 11.88 5.28
C LEU A 154 -11.23 13.17 6.03
N ALA A 155 -11.62 13.12 7.32
CA ALA A 155 -11.80 14.31 8.13
C ALA A 155 -10.54 15.19 8.19
N VAL A 156 -9.35 14.57 8.21
CA VAL A 156 -8.07 15.29 8.20
C VAL A 156 -7.69 15.75 6.79
N LEU A 157 -7.93 14.93 5.76
CA LEU A 157 -7.60 15.25 4.36
C LEU A 157 -8.47 16.38 3.78
N GLU A 158 -9.75 16.42 4.12
CA GLU A 158 -10.72 17.42 3.64
C GLU A 158 -10.77 18.69 4.50
N ALA A 159 -10.09 18.72 5.65
CA ALA A 159 -10.00 19.93 6.46
C ALA A 159 -9.38 21.10 5.66
N PRO A 160 -9.77 22.37 5.91
CA PRO A 160 -9.12 23.52 5.29
C PRO A 160 -7.61 23.50 5.53
N GLY A 161 -6.82 23.53 4.45
CA GLY A 161 -5.36 23.39 4.54
C GLY A 161 -4.87 21.98 4.93
N GLY A 162 -5.72 20.96 4.75
CA GLY A 162 -5.43 19.56 4.98
C GLY A 162 -4.21 19.06 4.21
N PRO A 163 -3.58 17.95 4.66
CA PRO A 163 -2.48 17.33 3.94
C PRO A 163 -2.98 16.63 2.66
N ASP A 164 -2.05 16.10 1.89
CA ASP A 164 -2.35 15.29 0.72
C ASP A 164 -2.44 13.81 1.07
N GLY A 165 -1.77 13.37 2.13
CA GLY A 165 -1.82 12.00 2.63
C GLY A 165 -1.98 11.96 4.15
N VAL A 166 -2.70 10.96 4.63
CA VAL A 166 -2.84 10.63 6.04
C VAL A 166 -2.45 9.19 6.24
N TYR A 167 -1.69 8.91 7.29
CA TYR A 167 -1.65 7.55 7.84
C TYR A 167 -2.07 7.54 9.30
N THR A 168 -2.83 6.52 9.66
CA THR A 168 -3.30 6.28 11.02
C THR A 168 -2.30 5.42 11.80
N ALA A 169 -2.51 5.27 13.10
CA ALA A 169 -1.83 4.23 13.85
C ALA A 169 -2.41 2.86 13.47
N LEU A 170 -1.66 1.79 13.75
CA LEU A 170 -2.09 0.41 13.50
C LEU A 170 -1.84 -0.47 14.73
N ARG A 171 -2.81 -1.34 15.04
CA ARG A 171 -2.70 -2.39 16.05
C ARG A 171 -2.06 -3.59 15.39
N ARG A 172 -0.93 -4.05 15.92
CA ARG A 172 -0.29 -5.30 15.48
C ARG A 172 -0.90 -6.45 16.27
N VAL A 173 -1.47 -7.42 15.56
CA VAL A 173 -2.23 -8.54 16.13
C VAL A 173 -1.56 -9.85 15.74
N LEU A 174 -1.38 -10.76 16.69
CA LEU A 174 -0.82 -12.10 16.47
C LEU A 174 -1.88 -13.04 15.85
N PRO A 175 -1.47 -14.19 15.26
CA PRO A 175 -2.41 -15.14 14.66
C PRO A 175 -3.49 -15.70 15.60
N ASP A 176 -3.24 -15.69 16.92
CA ASP A 176 -4.19 -16.09 17.96
C ASP A 176 -5.20 -14.98 18.31
N GLY A 177 -5.09 -13.80 17.68
CA GLY A 177 -5.92 -12.63 17.95
C GLY A 177 -5.38 -11.71 19.05
N THR A 178 -4.27 -12.06 19.71
CA THR A 178 -3.68 -11.24 20.77
C THR A 178 -3.09 -9.96 20.19
N GLU A 179 -3.44 -8.80 20.77
CA GLU A 179 -2.79 -7.54 20.43
C GLU A 179 -1.34 -7.56 20.95
N ARG A 180 -0.39 -7.39 20.04
CA ARG A 180 1.03 -7.30 20.36
C ARG A 180 1.39 -5.90 20.87
N ASP A 181 1.02 -4.87 20.11
CA ASP A 181 1.21 -3.46 20.43
C ASP A 181 0.49 -2.55 19.41
N VAL A 182 0.63 -1.24 19.60
CA VAL A 182 0.16 -0.21 18.66
C VAL A 182 1.36 0.54 18.08
N LEU A 183 1.54 0.44 16.76
CA LEU A 183 2.52 1.24 16.04
C LEU A 183 1.91 2.62 15.73
N SER A 184 2.37 3.63 16.47
CA SER A 184 1.91 5.02 16.36
C SER A 184 3.12 5.97 16.40
N VAL A 185 3.66 6.29 15.22
CA VAL A 185 4.87 7.10 15.08
C VAL A 185 4.53 8.36 14.29
N PRO A 186 4.78 9.58 14.78
CA PRO A 186 4.61 10.81 14.00
C PRO A 186 5.41 10.82 12.69
N PHE A 187 4.87 11.48 11.67
CA PHE A 187 5.52 11.46 10.37
C PHE A 187 6.78 12.31 10.40
N ASP A 188 7.92 11.67 10.24
CA ASP A 188 9.17 12.35 9.97
C ASP A 188 9.83 11.69 8.75
N ARG A 189 10.03 12.47 7.69
CA ARG A 189 10.61 11.97 6.45
C ARG A 189 12.07 11.56 6.60
N ARG A 190 12.85 12.22 7.46
CA ARG A 190 14.26 11.84 7.72
C ARG A 190 14.32 10.51 8.47
N ARG A 191 13.42 10.32 9.44
CA ARG A 191 13.22 9.05 10.15
C ARG A 191 12.78 7.94 9.19
N ALA A 192 11.80 8.25 8.33
CA ALA A 192 11.33 7.34 7.29
C ALA A 192 12.40 7.03 6.22
N ALA A 193 13.56 7.68 6.18
CA ALA A 193 14.67 7.24 5.32
C ALA A 193 15.49 6.10 5.95
N ARG A 194 15.25 5.79 7.23
CA ARG A 194 16.09 4.95 8.09
C ARG A 194 15.32 3.86 8.82
N GLU A 195 14.06 4.11 9.17
CA GLU A 195 13.21 3.23 9.96
C GLU A 195 11.92 2.85 9.23
N SER A 196 11.54 1.58 9.34
CA SER A 196 10.33 1.03 8.72
C SER A 196 9.17 1.06 9.70
N PHE A 197 8.44 2.17 9.73
CA PHE A 197 7.22 2.33 10.53
C PHE A 197 5.98 2.67 9.68
N LEU A 198 6.11 2.58 8.35
CA LEU A 198 5.10 3.03 7.38
C LEU A 198 4.50 1.85 6.63
N ASP A 199 3.18 1.72 6.74
CA ASP A 199 2.42 0.65 6.12
C ASP A 199 1.23 1.22 5.35
N THR A 200 0.96 0.69 4.15
CA THR A 200 -0.11 1.24 3.30
C THR A 200 -1.51 0.84 3.77
N ASN A 201 -1.64 -0.21 4.58
CA ASN A 201 -2.90 -0.58 5.24
C ASN A 201 -3.45 0.56 6.11
N ALA A 202 -2.60 1.48 6.57
CA ALA A 202 -3.00 2.65 7.35
C ALA A 202 -3.03 3.94 6.54
N PHE A 203 -2.72 3.92 5.24
CA PHE A 203 -2.46 5.11 4.43
C PHE A 203 -3.61 5.43 3.47
N VAL A 204 -4.13 6.65 3.56
CA VAL A 204 -5.11 7.23 2.62
C VAL A 204 -4.49 8.46 1.98
N ALA A 205 -4.50 8.53 0.65
CA ALA A 205 -3.84 9.58 -0.11
C ALA A 205 -4.73 10.21 -1.17
N ARG A 206 -4.56 11.51 -1.37
CA ARG A 206 -5.07 12.23 -2.53
C ARG A 206 -4.47 11.61 -3.78
N ARG A 207 -5.33 11.28 -4.74
CA ARG A 207 -4.92 10.77 -6.04
C ARG A 207 -4.04 11.81 -6.74
N THR A 208 -2.87 11.36 -7.19
CA THR A 208 -1.99 12.13 -8.07
C THR A 208 -1.41 11.22 -9.14
N PRO A 209 -0.92 11.76 -10.28
CA PRO A 209 -0.25 10.95 -11.30
C PRO A 209 0.96 10.16 -10.76
N GLY A 210 1.51 10.58 -9.62
CA GLY A 210 2.64 9.94 -8.95
C GLY A 210 2.28 8.87 -7.92
N LEU A 211 1.01 8.69 -7.56
CA LEU A 211 0.57 7.67 -6.59
C LEU A 211 0.60 6.28 -7.24
N ARG A 212 1.64 5.51 -6.94
CA ARG A 212 1.88 4.17 -7.50
C ARG A 212 2.87 3.39 -6.64
N PHE A 213 2.76 2.09 -6.62
CA PHE A 213 3.77 1.21 -6.05
C PHE A 213 4.94 1.00 -7.02
N SER A 214 6.09 0.67 -6.44
CA SER A 214 7.24 0.18 -7.19
C SER A 214 6.90 -1.10 -7.97
N ARG A 215 7.29 -1.17 -9.25
CA ARG A 215 7.15 -2.37 -10.11
C ARG A 215 8.31 -3.34 -9.96
N LEU A 216 8.94 -3.36 -8.80
CA LEU A 216 10.09 -4.22 -8.53
C LEU A 216 9.61 -5.26 -7.55
N ARG A 217 9.86 -6.53 -7.87
CA ARG A 217 9.63 -7.62 -6.92
C ARG A 217 10.48 -7.36 -5.68
N ARG A 218 9.84 -7.24 -4.52
CA ARG A 218 10.53 -7.01 -3.25
C ARG A 218 10.68 -8.34 -2.52
N THR A 219 11.81 -9.03 -2.73
CA THR A 219 12.18 -10.19 -1.91
C THR A 219 12.70 -9.71 -0.54
N PRO A 220 12.87 -10.58 0.47
CA PRO A 220 13.42 -10.20 1.78
C PRO A 220 14.70 -9.37 1.73
N GLU A 221 15.51 -9.55 0.68
CA GLU A 221 16.78 -8.89 0.45
C GLU A 221 16.64 -7.49 -0.20
N VAL A 222 15.43 -7.11 -0.64
CA VAL A 222 15.16 -5.87 -1.38
C VAL A 222 14.46 -4.86 -0.48
N LEU A 223 15.25 -3.94 0.08
CA LEU A 223 14.78 -2.77 0.82
C LEU A 223 14.73 -1.50 -0.06
N PRO A 224 13.95 -0.47 0.30
CA PRO A 224 12.80 -0.54 1.22
C PRO A 224 11.70 -1.48 0.71
N ARG A 225 10.71 -1.83 1.52
CA ARG A 225 9.49 -2.50 1.05
C ARG A 225 8.66 -1.55 0.18
N GLU A 226 7.72 -2.10 -0.57
CA GLU A 226 6.93 -1.34 -1.55
C GLU A 226 6.03 -0.29 -0.90
N ASP A 227 5.46 -0.59 0.26
CA ASP A 227 4.62 0.33 1.06
C ASP A 227 5.43 1.52 1.54
N TRP A 228 6.57 1.22 2.16
CA TRP A 228 7.49 2.22 2.68
C TRP A 228 8.05 3.10 1.55
N GLU A 229 8.44 2.52 0.41
CA GLU A 229 8.88 3.27 -0.77
C GLU A 229 7.78 4.21 -1.27
N LEU A 230 6.53 3.74 -1.33
CA LEU A 230 5.40 4.52 -1.82
C LEU A 230 5.18 5.76 -0.94
N VAL A 231 5.04 5.58 0.38
CA VAL A 231 4.74 6.69 1.29
C VAL A 231 5.92 7.67 1.33
N PHE A 232 7.16 7.15 1.41
CA PHE A 232 8.36 7.99 1.36
C PHE A 232 8.44 8.79 0.05
N ARG A 233 8.21 8.15 -1.09
CA ARG A 233 8.25 8.81 -2.41
C ARG A 233 7.11 9.80 -2.59
N TYR A 234 5.91 9.49 -2.09
CA TYR A 234 4.76 10.38 -2.11
C TYR A 234 5.06 11.67 -1.33
N SER A 235 5.64 11.54 -0.13
CA SER A 235 6.05 12.67 0.71
C SER A 235 7.14 13.59 0.11
N ARG A 236 7.67 13.26 -1.09
CA ARG A 236 8.63 14.11 -1.79
C ARG A 236 8.04 15.42 -2.30
N GLY A 237 6.76 15.39 -2.69
CA GLY A 237 6.05 16.54 -3.22
C GLY A 237 4.71 16.81 -2.55
N HIS A 238 4.41 16.12 -1.45
CA HIS A 238 3.09 16.11 -0.83
C HIS A 238 3.21 16.12 0.69
N ARG A 239 2.27 16.78 1.37
CA ARG A 239 2.21 16.79 2.83
C ARG A 239 1.58 15.49 3.32
N VAL A 240 2.27 14.80 4.22
CA VAL A 240 1.75 13.59 4.88
C VAL A 240 1.62 13.86 6.37
N ARG A 241 0.50 13.47 6.97
CA ARG A 241 0.22 13.64 8.41
C ARG A 241 -0.11 12.32 9.08
N HIS A 242 0.38 12.15 10.30
CA HIS A 242 0.01 11.04 11.17
C HIS A 242 -1.26 11.38 11.97
N VAL A 243 -2.16 10.41 12.07
CA VAL A 243 -3.30 10.45 13.00
C VAL A 243 -3.06 9.38 14.07
N PRO A 244 -2.82 9.76 15.34
CA PRO A 244 -2.45 8.82 16.41
C PRO A 244 -3.68 8.07 16.96
N HIS A 245 -4.50 7.52 16.06
CA HIS A 245 -5.64 6.69 16.38
C HIS A 245 -5.52 5.37 15.63
N ALA A 246 -5.65 4.25 16.33
CA ALA A 246 -5.38 2.94 15.78
C ALA A 246 -6.65 2.36 15.13
N THR A 247 -6.72 2.44 13.81
CA THR A 247 -7.91 2.06 13.01
C THR A 247 -7.67 0.84 12.12
N VAL A 248 -6.52 0.19 12.25
CA VAL A 248 -6.09 -0.94 11.41
C VAL A 248 -5.65 -2.07 12.32
N ARG A 249 -6.12 -3.29 12.05
CA ARG A 249 -5.63 -4.52 12.65
C ARG A 249 -4.69 -5.18 11.67
N TYR A 250 -3.41 -5.06 11.95
CA TYR A 250 -2.32 -5.60 11.15
C TYR A 250 -1.95 -7.00 11.65
N LEU A 251 -2.12 -8.02 10.84
CA LEU A 251 -1.74 -9.40 11.18
C LEU A 251 -0.21 -9.54 11.14
N VAL A 252 0.38 -9.78 12.31
CA VAL A 252 1.79 -10.11 12.44
C VAL A 252 2.01 -11.56 12.03
N ASN A 253 2.34 -11.77 10.77
CA ASN A 253 2.91 -13.03 10.33
C ASN A 253 4.36 -13.14 10.85
N PRO A 254 4.80 -14.26 11.44
CA PRO A 254 6.21 -14.46 11.82
C PRO A 254 7.22 -14.17 10.69
N GLU A 255 6.83 -14.37 9.43
CA GLU A 255 7.63 -14.06 8.24
C GLU A 255 7.49 -12.59 7.77
N SER A 256 6.59 -11.81 8.37
CA SER A 256 6.42 -10.38 8.08
C SER A 256 7.58 -9.56 8.62
N PHE A 257 7.88 -8.45 7.94
CA PHE A 257 8.94 -7.52 8.33
C PHE A 257 8.63 -6.76 9.63
N TYR A 258 7.35 -6.62 9.99
CA TYR A 258 6.93 -5.93 11.21
C TYR A 258 7.00 -6.80 12.47
N THR A 259 7.58 -8.00 12.40
CA THR A 259 7.72 -8.90 13.55
C THR A 259 8.79 -8.45 14.54
N THR A 260 9.67 -7.51 14.18
CA THR A 260 10.66 -6.93 15.10
C THR A 260 10.77 -5.42 14.90
N TRP A 261 9.92 -4.67 15.61
CA TRP A 261 10.15 -3.23 15.82
C TRP A 261 10.46 -3.03 17.30
N SER A 262 11.74 -2.87 17.62
CA SER A 262 12.22 -2.32 18.88
C SER A 262 12.36 -0.82 18.66
N GLY A 263 11.42 -0.03 19.18
CA GLY A 263 11.35 1.41 18.98
C GLY A 263 12.63 2.17 19.26
#